data_AF-A0A3N2E0X9-F1
#
_entry.id   AF-A0A3N2E0X9-F1
#
_cell.length_a   1.000
_cell.length_b   1.000
_cell.length_c   1.000
_cell.angle_alpha   90.00
_cell.angle_beta   90.00
_cell.angle_gamma   90.00
#
_symmetry.space_group_name_H-M   'P 1'
#
loop_
_entity.id
_entity.type
_entity.pdbx_description
1 polymer ?
#
loop_
_entity_poly.entity_id
_entity_poly.type
_entity_poly.pdbx_seq_one_letter_code
_entity_poly.pdbx_strand_id
1 'polypeptide(L)'
;MNTSLQIDLQQTAAAPLVAAYHRYMDELLVLQQESLVAGELSLALDFWQLHVAMLRCHAEIEDRYLEQVSAEQQASWRWPATLYLAEHRKILQFAERVEARLSAMQAPLALRQIVEEIDKQRSYKNLLEHHEEREEIALLLEMPKTAAVLTAALERDIVSQWTQLYQAQQPSLASLQQRLQRLRR
;
A
#
# COMPACT_ATOMS: atom_id res chain seq x y z
N MET A 1 -17.21 -11.85 -7.15
CA MET A 1 -15.85 -12.41 -7.26
C MET A 1 -15.41 -12.78 -5.85
N ASN A 2 -14.91 -14.00 -5.67
CA ASN A 2 -14.51 -14.55 -4.38
C ASN A 2 -13.01 -14.27 -4.21
N THR A 3 -12.63 -13.04 -3.86
CA THR A 3 -11.25 -12.70 -3.53
C THR A 3 -10.99 -13.15 -2.10
N SER A 4 -10.64 -14.43 -1.94
CA SER A 4 -10.01 -14.89 -0.72
C SER A 4 -8.66 -14.16 -0.65
N LEU A 5 -8.58 -13.10 0.17
CA LEU A 5 -7.34 -12.45 0.55
C LEU A 5 -6.55 -13.45 1.39
N GLN A 6 -5.93 -14.43 0.73
CA GLN A 6 -4.98 -15.33 1.36
C GLN A 6 -3.63 -15.00 0.77
N ILE A 7 -2.86 -14.22 1.53
CA ILE A 7 -1.44 -14.06 1.29
C ILE A 7 -0.78 -15.35 1.77
N ASP A 8 0.01 -15.96 0.90
CA ASP A 8 0.85 -17.09 1.27
C ASP A 8 2.04 -16.59 2.10
N LEU A 9 1.84 -16.52 3.42
CA LEU A 9 2.86 -16.13 4.39
C LEU A 9 3.98 -17.18 4.52
N GLN A 10 3.96 -18.28 3.76
CA GLN A 10 5.06 -19.27 3.74
C GLN A 10 6.19 -18.88 2.78
N GLN A 11 6.05 -17.79 2.01
CA GLN A 11 7.12 -17.29 1.14
C GLN A 11 8.27 -16.68 1.96
N THR A 12 9.51 -17.02 1.60
CA THR A 12 10.71 -16.60 2.32
C THR A 12 11.57 -15.57 1.58
N ALA A 13 11.18 -15.18 0.36
CA ALA A 13 11.93 -14.21 -0.45
C ALA A 13 11.22 -12.85 -0.48
N ALA A 14 11.98 -11.74 -0.46
CA ALA A 14 11.45 -10.38 -0.38
C ALA A 14 10.51 -10.05 -1.55
N ALA A 15 10.94 -10.37 -2.77
CA ALA A 15 10.23 -9.98 -3.99
C ALA A 15 8.78 -10.46 -4.06
N PRO A 16 8.48 -11.77 -3.91
CA PRO A 16 7.09 -12.23 -4.00
C PRO A 16 6.24 -11.83 -2.78
N LEU A 17 6.86 -11.58 -1.62
CA LEU A 17 6.19 -11.00 -0.46
C LEU A 17 5.75 -9.56 -0.74
N VAL A 18 6.69 -8.68 -1.12
CA VAL A 18 6.39 -7.27 -1.43
C VAL A 18 5.32 -7.15 -2.52
N ALA A 19 5.41 -7.93 -3.59
CA ALA A 19 4.38 -7.96 -4.62
C ALA A 19 3.01 -8.43 -4.09
N ALA A 20 2.96 -9.36 -3.13
CA ALA A 20 1.71 -9.71 -2.47
C ALA A 20 1.16 -8.58 -1.60
N TYR A 21 2.04 -7.70 -1.09
CA TYR A 21 1.67 -6.55 -0.29
C TYR A 21 1.02 -5.46 -1.14
N HIS A 22 1.64 -5.16 -2.28
CA HIS A 22 1.09 -4.24 -3.30
C HIS A 22 -0.33 -4.65 -3.69
N ARG A 23 -0.53 -5.92 -4.09
CA ARG A 23 -1.87 -6.44 -4.43
C ARG A 23 -2.89 -6.30 -3.31
N TYR A 24 -2.47 -6.47 -2.05
CA TYR A 24 -3.36 -6.30 -0.90
C TYR A 24 -3.74 -4.83 -0.70
N MET A 25 -2.77 -3.90 -0.82
CA MET A 25 -3.02 -2.47 -0.75
C MET A 25 -3.94 -1.98 -1.88
N ASP A 26 -3.77 -2.51 -3.09
CA ASP A 26 -4.65 -2.25 -4.23
C ASP A 26 -6.10 -2.65 -3.96
N GLU A 27 -6.32 -3.85 -3.41
CA GLU A 27 -7.68 -4.32 -3.08
C GLU A 27 -8.34 -3.40 -2.05
N LEU A 28 -7.61 -2.94 -1.03
CA LEU A 28 -8.14 -1.96 -0.06
C LEU A 28 -8.58 -0.66 -0.74
N LEU A 29 -7.81 -0.20 -1.73
CA LEU A 29 -8.13 0.99 -2.50
C LEU A 29 -9.35 0.80 -3.41
N VAL A 30 -9.53 -0.40 -3.98
CA VAL A 30 -10.76 -0.75 -4.72
C VAL A 30 -11.97 -0.75 -3.79
N LEU A 31 -11.90 -1.42 -2.64
CA LEU A 31 -12.97 -1.49 -1.65
C LEU A 31 -13.36 -0.10 -1.11
N GLN A 32 -12.37 0.77 -0.95
CA GLN A 32 -12.58 2.18 -0.61
C GLN A 32 -13.45 2.89 -1.66
N GLN A 33 -13.11 2.74 -2.94
CA GLN A 33 -13.84 3.39 -4.04
C GLN A 33 -15.24 2.83 -4.23
N GLU A 34 -15.42 1.51 -4.08
CA GLU A 34 -16.75 0.90 -4.10
C GLU A 34 -17.62 1.42 -2.95
N SER A 35 -17.03 1.66 -1.77
CA SER A 35 -17.73 2.27 -0.64
C SER A 35 -18.15 3.72 -0.94
N LEU A 36 -17.31 4.51 -1.62
CA LEU A 36 -17.70 5.84 -2.10
C LEU A 36 -18.85 5.77 -3.10
N VAL A 37 -18.80 4.84 -4.06
CA VAL A 37 -19.87 4.65 -5.06
C VAL A 37 -21.18 4.23 -4.40
N ALA A 38 -21.13 3.45 -3.31
CA ALA A 38 -22.29 3.10 -2.50
C ALA A 38 -22.81 4.26 -1.64
N GLY A 39 -22.13 5.42 -1.61
CA GLY A 39 -22.49 6.57 -0.77
C GLY A 39 -22.07 6.42 0.69
N GLU A 40 -21.26 5.42 1.01
CA GLU A 40 -20.91 4.99 2.37
C GLU A 40 -19.58 5.62 2.79
N LEU A 41 -19.62 6.92 3.07
CA LEU A 41 -18.42 7.72 3.38
C LEU A 41 -17.64 7.15 4.58
N SER A 42 -18.32 6.72 5.63
CA SER A 42 -17.65 6.12 6.80
C SER A 42 -16.90 4.85 6.42
N LEU A 43 -17.49 4.00 5.59
CA LEU A 43 -16.85 2.76 5.15
C LEU A 43 -15.66 3.04 4.22
N ALA A 44 -15.79 4.04 3.36
CA ALA A 44 -14.69 4.51 2.53
C ALA A 44 -13.52 5.05 3.37
N LEU A 45 -13.79 5.81 4.43
CA LEU A 45 -12.75 6.26 5.35
C LEU A 45 -12.07 5.08 6.07
N ASP A 46 -12.83 4.10 6.54
CA ASP A 46 -12.29 2.90 7.19
C ASP A 46 -11.31 2.15 6.26
N PHE A 47 -11.70 1.90 5.01
CA PHE A 47 -10.81 1.25 4.03
C PHE A 47 -9.60 2.11 3.65
N TRP A 48 -9.77 3.42 3.53
CA TRP A 48 -8.67 4.35 3.27
C TRP A 48 -7.63 4.32 4.39
N GLN A 49 -8.08 4.35 5.65
CA GLN A 49 -7.19 4.31 6.82
C GLN A 49 -6.43 2.99 6.90
N LEU A 50 -7.09 1.86 6.59
CA LEU A 50 -6.39 0.57 6.48
C LEU A 50 -5.32 0.63 5.40
N HIS A 51 -5.65 1.08 4.19
CA HIS A 51 -4.70 1.22 3.09
C HIS A 51 -3.48 2.08 3.48
N VAL A 52 -3.72 3.25 4.09
CA VAL A 52 -2.63 4.15 4.52
C VAL A 52 -1.78 3.54 5.64
N ALA A 53 -2.38 2.80 6.58
CA ALA A 53 -1.62 2.10 7.62
C ALA A 53 -0.68 1.04 7.02
N MET A 54 -1.14 0.30 6.01
CA MET A 54 -0.30 -0.67 5.28
C MET A 54 0.84 0.03 4.54
N LEU A 55 0.52 1.10 3.82
CA LEU A 55 1.50 1.88 3.04
C LEU A 55 2.57 2.52 3.92
N ARG A 56 2.19 3.05 5.09
CA ARG A 56 3.15 3.59 6.08
C ARG A 56 4.09 2.49 6.58
N CYS A 57 3.54 1.33 6.93
CA CYS A 57 4.34 0.19 7.38
C CYS A 57 5.31 -0.29 6.29
N HIS A 58 4.86 -0.39 5.03
CA HIS A 58 5.70 -0.68 3.86
C HIS A 58 6.87 0.30 3.76
N ALA A 59 6.58 1.58 3.64
CA ALA A 59 7.58 2.62 3.48
C ALA A 59 8.55 2.69 4.66
N GLU A 60 8.06 2.61 5.91
CA GLU A 60 8.90 2.65 7.11
C GLU A 60 9.89 1.48 7.19
N ILE A 61 9.47 0.29 6.76
CA ILE A 61 10.33 -0.88 6.72
C ILE A 61 11.40 -0.69 5.66
N GLU A 62 11.02 -0.37 4.43
CA GLU A 62 11.97 -0.24 3.33
C GLU A 62 12.93 0.94 3.52
N ASP A 63 12.42 2.11 3.91
CA ASP A 63 13.23 3.31 4.15
C ASP A 63 14.34 3.04 5.16
N ARG A 64 14.02 2.33 6.25
CA ARG A 64 15.00 1.92 7.28
C ARG A 64 16.20 1.20 6.66
N TYR A 65 15.98 0.35 5.67
CA TYR A 65 17.05 -0.42 5.03
C TYR A 65 17.71 0.34 3.89
N LEU A 66 16.94 1.08 3.09
CA LEU A 66 17.44 1.93 2.02
C LEU A 66 18.41 3.01 2.53
N GLU A 67 18.14 3.58 3.72
CA GLU A 67 19.01 4.55 4.38
C GLU A 67 20.37 3.97 4.80
N GLN A 68 20.48 2.64 4.94
CA GLN A 68 21.72 1.95 5.33
C GLN A 68 22.55 1.51 4.14
N VAL A 69 22.03 1.63 2.91
CA VAL A 69 22.73 1.19 1.70
C VAL A 69 23.84 2.18 1.34
N SER A 70 25.08 1.70 1.26
CA SER A 70 26.23 2.52 0.90
C SER A 70 26.22 2.92 -0.58
N ALA A 71 27.03 3.93 -0.95
CA ALA A 71 27.19 4.35 -2.33
C ALA A 71 27.75 3.21 -3.21
N GLU A 72 28.67 2.40 -2.67
CA GLU A 72 29.25 1.25 -3.36
C GLU A 72 28.22 0.14 -3.59
N GLN A 73 27.37 -0.12 -2.60
CA GLN A 73 26.33 -1.15 -2.71
C GLN A 73 25.30 -0.81 -3.80
N GLN A 74 24.92 0.46 -3.93
CA GLN A 74 23.95 0.89 -4.94
C GLN A 74 24.57 1.29 -6.29
N ALA A 75 25.89 1.14 -6.47
CA ALA A 75 26.58 1.61 -7.68
C ALA A 75 26.07 0.95 -8.97
N SER A 76 25.54 -0.27 -8.88
CA SER A 76 24.98 -1.01 -10.02
C SER A 76 23.45 -0.96 -10.09
N TRP A 77 22.80 -0.19 -9.22
CA TRP A 77 21.35 -0.11 -9.19
C TRP A 77 20.85 0.76 -10.33
N ARG A 78 19.69 0.42 -10.89
CA ARG A 78 19.07 1.23 -11.94
C ARG A 78 18.65 2.60 -11.44
N TRP A 79 18.21 2.66 -10.18
CA TRP A 79 17.84 3.89 -9.49
C TRP A 79 18.52 3.96 -8.12
N PRO A 80 18.97 5.15 -7.68
CA PRO A 80 19.58 5.31 -6.37
C PRO A 80 18.53 5.13 -5.27
N ALA A 81 18.96 4.69 -4.08
CA ALA A 81 18.09 4.54 -2.91
C ALA A 81 17.32 5.82 -2.58
N THR A 82 17.95 6.98 -2.80
CA THR A 82 17.32 8.31 -2.59
C THR A 82 16.08 8.57 -3.44
N LEU A 83 15.93 7.91 -4.60
CA LEU A 83 14.71 8.01 -5.40
C LEU A 83 13.54 7.34 -4.68
N TYR A 84 13.72 6.10 -4.23
CA TYR A 84 12.69 5.34 -3.50
C TYR A 84 12.25 6.07 -2.22
N LEU A 85 13.20 6.56 -1.43
CA LEU A 85 12.92 7.39 -0.24
C LEU A 85 12.10 8.65 -0.58
N ALA A 86 12.39 9.29 -1.72
CA ALA A 86 11.66 10.47 -2.17
C ALA A 86 10.24 10.12 -2.66
N GLU A 87 10.07 8.96 -3.30
CA GLU A 87 8.79 8.45 -3.76
C GLU A 87 7.88 8.10 -2.59
N HIS A 88 8.38 7.36 -1.59
CA HIS A 88 7.65 7.09 -0.35
C HIS A 88 7.14 8.37 0.32
N ARG A 89 8.02 9.35 0.50
CA ARG A 89 7.62 10.66 1.06
C ARG A 89 6.51 11.32 0.24
N LYS A 90 6.63 11.32 -1.09
CA LYS A 90 5.65 11.94 -1.99
C LYS A 90 4.31 11.20 -1.95
N ILE A 91 4.33 9.87 -1.95
CA ILE A 91 3.16 9.01 -1.87
C ILE A 91 2.40 9.28 -0.56
N LEU A 92 3.10 9.29 0.57
CA LEU A 92 2.50 9.58 1.88
C LEU A 92 1.90 10.99 1.95
N GLN A 93 2.56 12.00 1.37
CA GLN A 93 2.00 13.37 1.26
C GLN A 93 0.76 13.43 0.35
N PHE A 94 0.68 12.60 -0.69
CA PHE A 94 -0.56 12.47 -1.47
C PHE A 94 -1.65 11.80 -0.65
N ALA A 95 -1.31 10.75 0.11
CA ALA A 95 -2.25 10.03 0.93
C ALA A 95 -2.89 10.95 2.00
N GLU A 96 -2.09 11.78 2.67
CA GLU A 96 -2.58 12.78 3.63
C GLU A 96 -3.55 13.78 2.99
N ARG A 97 -3.28 14.20 1.74
CA ARG A 97 -4.18 15.09 1.00
C ARG A 97 -5.49 14.43 0.62
N VAL A 98 -5.48 13.14 0.31
CA VAL A 98 -6.72 12.38 0.05
C VAL A 98 -7.50 12.22 1.35
N GLU A 99 -6.84 11.84 2.45
CA GLU A 99 -7.47 11.69 3.77
C GLU A 99 -8.15 12.99 4.23
N ALA A 100 -7.47 14.13 4.06
CA ALA A 100 -8.01 15.44 4.40
C ALA A 100 -9.27 15.77 3.58
N ARG A 101 -9.29 15.43 2.29
CA ARG A 101 -10.47 15.65 1.43
C ARG A 101 -11.62 14.73 1.83
N LEU A 102 -11.35 13.43 2.00
CA LEU A 102 -12.37 12.45 2.42
C LEU A 102 -12.99 12.85 3.78
N SER A 103 -12.17 13.25 4.74
CA SER A 103 -12.61 13.67 6.08
C SER A 103 -13.43 14.96 6.06
N ALA A 104 -13.24 15.81 5.05
CA ALA A 104 -14.00 17.05 4.88
C ALA A 104 -15.35 16.84 4.16
N MET A 105 -15.58 15.68 3.56
CA MET A 105 -16.85 15.36 2.90
C MET A 105 -17.95 15.14 3.95
N GLN A 106 -19.19 15.46 3.60
CA GLN A 106 -20.36 15.28 4.46
C GLN A 106 -21.40 14.43 3.75
N ALA A 107 -21.93 13.43 4.45
CA ALA A 107 -23.02 12.60 3.94
C ALA A 107 -24.36 13.35 4.00
N PRO A 108 -25.30 13.10 3.07
CA PRO A 108 -25.18 12.18 1.93
C PRO A 108 -24.30 12.76 0.82
N LEU A 109 -23.52 11.89 0.17
CA LEU A 109 -22.63 12.31 -0.93
C LEU A 109 -23.41 12.49 -2.23
N ALA A 110 -23.22 13.61 -2.92
CA ALA A 110 -23.70 13.76 -4.28
C ALA A 110 -22.84 12.90 -5.24
N LEU A 111 -23.46 12.29 -6.25
CA LEU A 111 -22.74 11.48 -7.27
C LEU A 111 -21.57 12.24 -7.90
N ARG A 112 -21.75 13.54 -8.16
CA ARG A 112 -20.70 14.39 -8.71
C ARG A 112 -19.50 14.51 -7.77
N GLN A 113 -19.72 14.61 -6.45
CA GLN A 113 -18.64 14.66 -5.47
C GLN A 113 -17.88 13.33 -5.41
N ILE A 114 -18.59 12.20 -5.52
CA ILE A 114 -17.98 10.86 -5.58
C ILE A 114 -17.07 10.74 -6.80
N VAL A 115 -17.57 11.09 -7.99
CA VAL A 115 -16.80 11.03 -9.24
C VAL A 115 -15.58 11.94 -9.19
N GLU A 116 -15.74 13.18 -8.71
CA GLU A 116 -14.64 14.13 -8.59
C GLU A 116 -13.57 13.66 -7.59
N GLU A 117 -13.94 12.99 -6.49
CA GLU A 117 -12.95 12.46 -5.55
C GLU A 117 -12.21 11.25 -6.12
N ILE A 118 -12.90 10.33 -6.79
CA ILE A 118 -12.26 9.17 -7.46
C ILE A 118 -11.29 9.64 -8.55
N ASP A 119 -11.65 10.65 -9.34
CA ASP A 119 -10.76 11.22 -10.37
C ASP A 119 -9.51 11.86 -9.75
N LYS A 120 -9.65 12.59 -8.63
CA LYS A 120 -8.49 13.16 -7.90
C LYS A 120 -7.55 12.08 -7.36
N GLN A 121 -8.07 10.90 -6.99
CA GLN A 121 -7.25 9.77 -6.55
C GLN A 121 -6.46 9.12 -7.69
N ARG A 122 -6.79 9.36 -8.96
CA ARG A 122 -6.06 8.79 -10.11
C ARG A 122 -4.57 9.10 -10.09
N SER A 123 -4.21 10.34 -9.75
CA SER A 123 -2.80 10.74 -9.68
C SER A 123 -2.04 10.02 -8.57
N TYR A 124 -2.73 9.70 -7.47
CA TYR A 124 -2.18 8.92 -6.38
C TYR A 124 -1.94 7.46 -6.82
N LYS A 125 -2.94 6.83 -7.45
CA LYS A 125 -2.85 5.49 -8.01
C LYS A 125 -1.68 5.34 -8.97
N ASN A 126 -1.59 6.22 -9.97
CA ASN A 126 -0.50 6.18 -10.94
C ASN A 126 0.88 6.32 -10.29
N LEU A 127 1.00 7.14 -9.23
CA LEU A 127 2.27 7.29 -8.52
C LEU A 127 2.66 6.01 -7.78
N LEU A 128 1.68 5.37 -7.13
CA LEU A 128 1.86 4.10 -6.43
C LEU A 128 2.25 2.99 -7.41
N GLU A 129 1.47 2.78 -8.47
CA GLU A 129 1.73 1.77 -9.52
C GLU A 129 3.14 1.90 -10.11
N HIS A 130 3.58 3.13 -10.40
CA HIS A 130 4.93 3.36 -10.91
C HIS A 130 6.04 3.06 -9.91
N HIS A 131 5.78 3.30 -8.63
CA HIS A 131 6.73 3.03 -7.56
C HIS A 131 6.86 1.52 -7.35
N GLU A 132 5.74 0.81 -7.24
CA GLU A 132 5.67 -0.66 -7.14
C GLU A 132 6.35 -1.33 -8.35
N GLU A 133 6.09 -0.84 -9.57
CA GLU A 133 6.75 -1.34 -10.78
C GLU A 133 8.27 -1.19 -10.69
N ARG A 134 8.79 -0.05 -10.23
CA ARG A 134 10.24 0.18 -10.07
C ARG A 134 10.87 -0.74 -9.04
N GLU A 135 10.15 -1.09 -7.99
CA GLU A 135 10.64 -2.03 -6.99
C GLU A 135 10.75 -3.44 -7.57
N GLU A 136 9.67 -3.89 -8.22
CA GLU A 136 9.57 -5.25 -8.77
C GLU A 136 10.57 -5.48 -9.91
N ILE A 137 10.78 -4.50 -10.79
CA ILE A 137 11.69 -4.68 -11.94
C ILE A 137 13.14 -4.36 -11.64
N ALA A 138 13.46 -3.74 -10.50
CA ALA A 138 14.82 -3.36 -10.14
C ALA A 138 15.16 -3.59 -8.67
N LEU A 139 14.61 -2.82 -7.73
CA LEU A 139 15.08 -2.81 -6.32
C LEU A 139 15.14 -4.22 -5.73
N LEU A 140 14.05 -4.98 -5.86
CA LEU A 140 13.90 -6.31 -5.30
C LEU A 140 14.77 -7.37 -6.01
N LEU A 141 15.31 -7.05 -7.20
CA LEU A 141 16.23 -7.90 -7.97
C LEU A 141 17.70 -7.51 -7.78
N GLU A 142 17.98 -6.25 -7.45
CA GLU A 142 19.32 -5.65 -7.43
C GLU A 142 19.90 -5.59 -6.01
N MET A 143 19.08 -5.22 -5.03
CA MET A 143 19.48 -5.16 -3.63
C MET A 143 20.01 -6.50 -3.10
N PRO A 144 19.40 -7.68 -3.38
CA PRO A 144 19.92 -8.96 -2.90
C PRO A 144 21.34 -9.27 -3.41
N LYS A 145 21.72 -8.75 -4.59
CA LYS A 145 23.01 -9.03 -5.24
C LYS A 145 24.16 -8.23 -4.63
N THR A 146 23.85 -7.09 -4.02
CA THR A 146 24.84 -6.07 -3.63
C THR A 146 24.77 -5.73 -2.15
N ALA A 147 23.65 -6.04 -1.49
CA ALA A 147 23.37 -5.75 -0.09
C ALA A 147 22.68 -6.93 0.62
N ALA A 148 23.10 -8.17 0.34
CA ALA A 148 22.46 -9.41 0.80
C ALA A 148 22.12 -9.47 2.31
N VAL A 149 22.99 -8.94 3.18
CA VAL A 149 22.74 -8.90 4.63
C VAL A 149 21.57 -7.98 4.97
N LEU A 150 21.50 -6.80 4.34
CA LEU A 150 20.39 -5.86 4.50
C LEU A 150 19.11 -6.45 3.91
N THR A 151 19.19 -7.09 2.75
CA THR A 151 18.04 -7.78 2.13
C THR A 151 17.46 -8.85 3.05
N ALA A 152 18.30 -9.72 3.63
CA ALA A 152 17.81 -10.75 4.54
C ALA A 152 17.18 -10.17 5.82
N ALA A 153 17.62 -9.00 6.27
CA ALA A 153 17.00 -8.29 7.39
C ALA A 153 15.67 -7.66 7.00
N LEU A 154 15.60 -6.99 5.84
CA LEU A 154 14.38 -6.50 5.23
C LEU A 154 13.32 -7.60 5.12
N GLU A 155 13.69 -8.76 4.56
CA GLU A 155 12.78 -9.92 4.44
C GLU A 155 12.18 -10.34 5.77
N ARG A 156 13.00 -10.46 6.82
CA ARG A 156 12.51 -10.83 8.15
C ARG A 156 11.57 -9.78 8.73
N ASP A 157 11.89 -8.51 8.58
CA ASP A 157 11.08 -7.42 9.10
C ASP A 157 9.75 -7.29 8.35
N ILE A 158 9.75 -7.44 7.03
CA ILE A 158 8.54 -7.49 6.21
C ILE A 158 7.65 -8.63 6.71
N VAL A 159 8.17 -9.86 6.77
CA VAL A 159 7.38 -11.02 7.23
C VAL A 159 6.82 -10.78 8.63
N SER A 160 7.65 -10.32 9.57
CA SER A 160 7.23 -10.14 10.95
C SER A 160 6.18 -9.04 11.11
N GLN A 161 6.46 -7.83 10.63
CA GLN A 161 5.61 -6.66 10.86
C GLN A 161 4.33 -6.72 10.02
N TRP A 162 4.41 -7.19 8.79
CA TRP A 162 3.20 -7.39 7.99
C TRP A 162 2.33 -8.48 8.60
N THR A 163 2.88 -9.64 8.99
CA THR A 163 2.06 -10.70 9.60
C THR A 163 1.30 -10.16 10.81
N GLN A 164 1.96 -9.37 11.66
CA GLN A 164 1.32 -8.73 12.81
C GLN A 164 0.22 -7.74 12.38
N LEU A 165 0.52 -6.85 11.44
CA LEU A 165 -0.42 -5.83 10.97
C LEU A 165 -1.63 -6.46 10.28
N TYR A 166 -1.40 -7.43 9.41
CA TYR A 166 -2.44 -8.20 8.74
C TYR A 166 -3.35 -8.90 9.75
N GLN A 167 -2.77 -9.65 10.71
CA GLN A 167 -3.53 -10.33 11.75
C GLN A 167 -4.35 -9.35 12.61
N ALA A 168 -3.76 -8.20 12.96
CA ALA A 168 -4.46 -7.16 13.72
C ALA A 168 -5.63 -6.54 12.95
N GLN A 169 -5.53 -6.45 11.62
CA GLN A 169 -6.57 -5.86 10.76
C GLN A 169 -7.62 -6.86 10.27
N GLN A 170 -7.34 -8.17 10.29
CA GLN A 170 -8.25 -9.22 9.81
C GLN A 170 -9.69 -9.10 10.34
N PRO A 171 -9.92 -8.91 11.66
CA PRO A 171 -11.28 -8.77 12.19
C PRO A 171 -12.02 -7.56 11.62
N SER A 172 -11.32 -6.42 11.51
CA SER A 172 -11.86 -5.19 10.92
C SER A 172 -12.18 -5.39 9.45
N LEU A 173 -11.24 -5.94 8.67
CA LEU A 173 -11.43 -6.19 7.24
C LEU A 173 -12.65 -7.09 6.97
N ALA A 174 -12.77 -8.21 7.69
CA ALA A 174 -13.90 -9.11 7.53
C ALA A 174 -15.24 -8.42 7.83
N SER A 175 -15.29 -7.58 8.88
CA SER A 175 -16.46 -6.78 9.21
C SER A 175 -16.81 -5.77 8.11
N LEU A 176 -15.81 -5.04 7.60
CA LEU A 176 -15.97 -4.03 6.55
C LEU A 176 -16.44 -4.65 5.23
N GLN A 177 -15.85 -5.78 4.83
CA GLN A 177 -16.26 -6.52 3.64
C GLN A 177 -17.69 -7.05 3.77
N GLN A 178 -18.06 -7.57 4.95
CA GLN A 178 -19.43 -8.01 5.19
C GLN A 178 -20.43 -6.85 5.11
N ARG A 179 -20.09 -5.67 5.64
CA ARG A 179 -20.89 -4.45 5.51
C ARG A 179 -21.06 -4.07 4.04
N LEU A 180 -19.97 -4.02 3.27
CA LEU A 180 -20.01 -3.70 1.84
C LEU A 180 -20.85 -4.70 1.03
N GLN A 181 -20.71 -5.99 1.30
CA GLN A 181 -21.50 -7.04 0.63
C GLN A 181 -23.00 -6.90 0.88
N ARG A 182 -23.42 -6.43 2.06
CA ARG A 182 -24.84 -6.16 2.35
C ARG A 182 -25.38 -4.98 1.55
N LEU A 183 -24.53 -3.99 1.28
CA LEU A 183 -24.89 -2.78 0.52
C LEU A 183 -24.98 -3.02 -0.99
N ARG A 184 -24.30 -4.07 -1.50
CA ARG A 184 -24.35 -4.48 -2.91
C ARG A 184 -25.59 -5.32 -3.28
N ARG A 185 -26.45 -5.67 -2.32
CA ARG A 185 -27.67 -6.48 -2.52
C ARG A 185 -28.89 -5.60 -2.65
#